data_AF-A0A953NZ49-F1
#
_entry.id   AF-A0A953NZ49-F1
#
_cell.length_a   1.000
_cell.length_b   1.000
_cell.length_c   1.000
_cell.angle_alpha   90.00
_cell.angle_beta   90.00
_cell.angle_gamma   90.00
#
_symmetry.space_group_name_H-M   'P 1'
#
loop_
_entity.id
_entity.type
_entity.pdbx_description
1 polymer ?
#
loop_
_entity_poly.entity_id
_entity_poly.type
_entity_poly.pdbx_seq_one_letter_code
_entity_poly.pdbx_strand_id
1 'polypeptide(L)'
;MRFKGFALLLVTFSFVALAAEEPKTVGEVLDRAMKLSQLTQPGSAPFHLKARVAEIESPDSDYKAEIEEYWVAPDKWRRSIKTPEFSQTMIVNGAQTMEQHTGDYYPHWLLNAVIATIDLAPAGLPGLNLPYRSMSGMLQQLAGSSGAVLSPNSEFCSRSQEQVGIPPVHNSIFTSICFRGNPLLLKSVTSPGYHADFDDFKKFKGKQAARRIKVYLEPGTVLDVKIGTLEELQKPDDSMFAVPQATPARARIQRIRAPEEAARAGLLKPPEIVWAPVRDGKTSGSLSIFVSVDKEGKVRETWPLNSDNPFPQDQSRKEVMQWRFKPFEVDGVAAQMETVLTFAFQTKRQ
;
A
#
# COMPACT_ATOMS: atom_id res chain seq x y z
N MET A 1 -45.69 -61.18 16.98
CA MET A 1 -45.14 -59.94 17.58
C MET A 1 -43.67 -60.17 17.92
N ARG A 2 -42.74 -59.55 17.20
CA ARG A 2 -41.29 -59.57 17.51
C ARG A 2 -40.79 -58.13 17.49
N PHE A 3 -40.53 -57.57 18.67
CA PHE A 3 -39.90 -56.26 18.84
C PHE A 3 -38.41 -56.37 18.51
N LYS A 4 -37.95 -55.67 17.47
CA LYS A 4 -36.52 -55.45 17.20
C LYS A 4 -36.13 -54.13 17.86
N GLY A 5 -35.32 -54.20 18.92
CA GLY A 5 -34.73 -53.03 19.57
C GLY A 5 -33.66 -52.40 18.67
N PHE A 6 -33.84 -51.13 18.35
CA PHE A 6 -32.84 -50.30 17.68
C PHE A 6 -32.01 -49.59 18.77
N ALA A 7 -30.75 -49.97 18.90
CA ALA A 7 -29.81 -49.27 19.78
C ALA A 7 -29.36 -47.97 19.09
N LEU A 8 -29.75 -46.83 19.66
CA LEU A 8 -29.35 -45.50 19.22
C LEU A 8 -27.97 -45.18 19.80
N LEU A 9 -26.92 -45.28 18.98
CA LEU A 9 -25.55 -44.94 19.36
C LEU A 9 -25.38 -43.40 19.30
N LEU A 10 -25.41 -42.74 20.45
CA LEU A 10 -25.11 -41.30 20.57
C LEU A 10 -23.60 -41.08 20.44
N VAL A 11 -23.14 -40.61 19.28
CA VAL A 11 -21.77 -40.16 19.08
C VAL A 11 -21.65 -38.72 19.57
N THR A 12 -21.15 -38.55 20.80
CA THR A 12 -20.75 -37.24 21.33
C THR A 12 -19.45 -36.79 20.67
N PHE A 13 -19.53 -35.91 19.67
CA PHE A 13 -18.36 -35.20 19.15
C PHE A 13 -17.92 -34.15 20.18
N SER A 14 -16.92 -34.49 20.99
CA SER A 14 -16.21 -33.52 21.82
C SER A 14 -15.46 -32.56 20.89
N PHE A 15 -16.01 -31.37 20.67
CA PHE A 15 -15.29 -30.27 20.04
C PHE A 15 -14.18 -29.81 20.99
N VAL A 16 -12.96 -30.31 20.77
CA VAL A 16 -11.76 -29.74 21.37
C VAL A 16 -11.58 -28.36 20.76
N ALA A 17 -11.90 -27.32 21.52
CA ALA A 17 -11.59 -25.95 21.13
C ALA A 17 -10.06 -25.81 21.11
N LEU A 18 -9.48 -25.86 19.91
CA LEU A 18 -8.08 -25.51 19.69
C LEU A 18 -7.91 -24.04 20.06
N ALA A 19 -7.28 -23.78 21.21
CA ALA A 19 -6.81 -22.45 21.55
C ALA A 19 -5.83 -22.01 20.45
N ALA A 20 -6.19 -20.96 19.70
CA ALA A 20 -5.30 -20.39 18.70
C ALA A 20 -4.05 -19.85 19.41
N GLU A 21 -2.86 -20.27 18.96
CA GLU A 21 -1.59 -19.84 19.53
C GLU A 21 -1.43 -18.31 19.41
N GLU A 22 -0.91 -17.67 20.46
CA GLU A 22 -0.66 -16.23 20.46
C GLU A 22 0.49 -15.89 19.49
N PRO A 23 0.37 -14.78 18.74
CA PRO A 23 1.42 -14.37 17.81
C PRO A 23 2.70 -13.97 18.56
N LYS A 24 3.84 -14.50 18.13
CA LYS A 24 5.17 -14.32 18.73
C LYS A 24 6.01 -13.25 18.03
N THR A 25 5.63 -12.87 16.81
CA THR A 25 6.37 -11.90 15.98
C THR A 25 5.45 -10.83 15.42
N VAL A 26 6.01 -9.67 15.06
CA VAL A 26 5.27 -8.61 14.35
C VAL A 26 4.71 -9.12 13.01
N GLY A 27 5.46 -9.98 12.31
CA GLY A 27 5.00 -10.63 11.08
C GLY A 27 3.74 -11.46 11.31
N GLU A 28 3.69 -12.27 12.38
CA GLU A 28 2.49 -13.05 12.71
C GLU A 28 1.30 -12.17 13.13
N VAL A 29 1.55 -11.07 13.85
CA VAL A 29 0.51 -10.07 14.17
C VAL A 29 -0.04 -9.45 12.89
N LEU A 30 0.85 -9.11 11.95
CA LEU A 30 0.47 -8.53 10.67
C LEU A 30 -0.32 -9.52 9.82
N ASP A 31 0.14 -10.75 9.66
CA ASP A 31 -0.58 -11.81 8.95
C ASP A 31 -1.99 -12.00 9.53
N ARG A 32 -2.13 -11.97 10.85
CA ARG A 32 -3.44 -12.06 11.51
C ARG A 32 -4.29 -10.82 11.24
N ALA A 33 -3.73 -9.62 11.35
CA ALA A 33 -4.44 -8.38 11.07
C ALA A 33 -4.89 -8.31 9.60
N MET A 34 -4.04 -8.71 8.65
CA MET A 34 -4.36 -8.83 7.24
C MET A 34 -5.45 -9.88 7.01
N LYS A 35 -5.36 -11.06 7.66
CA LYS A 35 -6.41 -12.08 7.61
C LYS A 35 -7.77 -11.60 8.07
N LEU A 36 -7.80 -10.73 9.07
CA LEU A 36 -9.03 -10.13 9.57
C LEU A 36 -9.52 -8.98 8.69
N SER A 37 -8.61 -8.21 8.08
CA SER A 37 -8.97 -6.91 7.50
C SER A 37 -9.03 -6.89 5.97
N GLN A 38 -8.20 -7.69 5.29
CA GLN A 38 -8.08 -7.70 3.85
C GLN A 38 -9.21 -8.51 3.21
N LEU A 39 -9.87 -7.89 2.22
CA LEU A 39 -11.02 -8.45 1.52
C LEU A 39 -10.64 -9.44 0.40
N THR A 40 -9.45 -9.29 -0.20
CA THR A 40 -9.03 -9.99 -1.42
C THR A 40 -8.22 -11.28 -1.18
N GLN A 41 -8.31 -11.83 0.03
CA GLN A 41 -7.59 -13.07 0.34
C GLN A 41 -8.27 -14.31 -0.26
N PRO A 42 -7.50 -15.36 -0.59
CA PRO A 42 -8.05 -16.66 -0.98
C PRO A 42 -9.12 -17.14 0.02
N GLY A 43 -10.28 -17.56 -0.49
CA GLY A 43 -11.40 -18.04 0.32
C GLY A 43 -12.30 -16.95 0.93
N SER A 44 -12.02 -15.67 0.69
CA SER A 44 -12.94 -14.58 1.07
C SER A 44 -14.25 -14.66 0.26
N ALA A 45 -15.33 -14.09 0.81
CA ALA A 45 -16.61 -14.07 0.12
C ALA A 45 -16.56 -13.12 -1.10
N PRO A 46 -17.18 -13.48 -2.25
CA PRO A 46 -17.33 -12.56 -3.37
C PRO A 46 -18.02 -11.25 -2.96
N PHE A 47 -17.56 -10.13 -3.49
CA PHE A 47 -18.06 -8.81 -3.10
C PHE A 47 -18.09 -7.81 -4.24
N HIS A 48 -18.92 -6.78 -4.06
CA HIS A 48 -18.89 -5.54 -4.83
C HIS A 48 -18.54 -4.39 -3.91
N LEU A 49 -17.53 -3.61 -4.29
CA LEU A 49 -17.02 -2.46 -3.55
C LEU A 49 -17.10 -1.20 -4.43
N LYS A 50 -17.58 -0.09 -3.85
CA LYS A 50 -17.43 1.25 -4.42
C LYS A 50 -16.82 2.20 -3.39
N ALA A 51 -15.75 2.87 -3.78
CA ALA A 51 -15.10 3.89 -3.00
C ALA A 51 -14.96 5.20 -3.77
N ARG A 52 -14.99 6.31 -3.03
CA ARG A 52 -14.65 7.65 -3.52
C ARG A 52 -13.42 8.15 -2.82
N VAL A 53 -12.53 8.78 -3.57
CA VAL A 53 -11.31 9.44 -3.09
C VAL A 53 -11.49 10.94 -3.30
N ALA A 54 -11.16 11.72 -2.27
CA ALA A 54 -11.08 13.18 -2.36
C ALA A 54 -10.03 13.70 -1.37
N GLU A 55 -9.36 14.81 -1.67
CA GLU A 55 -8.50 15.49 -0.70
C GLU A 55 -9.31 16.16 0.41
N ILE A 56 -8.86 16.04 1.67
CA ILE A 56 -9.59 16.53 2.84
C ILE A 56 -9.60 18.05 2.92
N GLU A 57 -8.44 18.68 2.74
CA GLU A 57 -8.26 20.12 2.96
C GLU A 57 -8.58 20.96 1.71
N SER A 58 -8.59 20.33 0.53
CA SER A 58 -8.91 20.96 -0.75
C SER A 58 -9.84 20.09 -1.60
N PRO A 59 -11.15 20.07 -1.31
CA PRO A 59 -12.11 19.21 -2.02
C PRO A 59 -12.20 19.46 -3.53
N ASP A 60 -11.80 20.64 -3.98
CA ASP A 60 -11.79 21.03 -5.40
C ASP A 60 -10.51 20.62 -6.13
N SER A 61 -9.54 19.99 -5.43
CA SER A 61 -8.31 19.54 -6.06
C SER A 61 -8.53 18.45 -7.11
N ASP A 62 -7.48 18.19 -7.88
CA ASP A 62 -7.49 17.14 -8.89
C ASP A 62 -7.36 15.72 -8.30
N TYR A 63 -7.09 15.62 -6.99
CA TYR A 63 -7.04 14.34 -6.27
C TYR A 63 -8.44 13.79 -5.95
N LYS A 64 -9.17 13.46 -7.01
CA LYS A 64 -10.49 12.83 -6.93
C LYS A 64 -10.56 11.59 -7.80
N ALA A 65 -11.11 10.52 -7.23
CA ALA A 65 -11.27 9.27 -7.94
C ALA A 65 -12.52 8.50 -7.52
N GLU A 66 -13.04 7.69 -8.42
CA GLU A 66 -13.99 6.62 -8.12
C GLU A 66 -13.29 5.28 -8.36
N ILE A 67 -13.36 4.39 -7.37
CA ILE A 67 -12.82 3.04 -7.42
C ILE A 67 -14.00 2.08 -7.27
N GLU A 68 -14.17 1.18 -8.23
CA GLU A 68 -15.20 0.14 -8.20
C GLU A 68 -14.55 -1.22 -8.46
N GLU A 69 -14.85 -2.20 -7.61
CA GLU A 69 -14.32 -3.55 -7.73
C GLU A 69 -15.43 -4.60 -7.56
N TYR A 70 -15.48 -5.53 -8.50
CA TYR A 70 -16.19 -6.79 -8.41
C TYR A 70 -15.16 -7.88 -8.22
N TRP A 71 -15.20 -8.57 -7.09
CA TRP A 71 -14.20 -9.56 -6.73
C TRP A 71 -14.88 -10.89 -6.44
N VAL A 72 -14.36 -11.96 -7.05
CA VAL A 72 -14.82 -13.35 -6.83
C VAL A 72 -13.71 -14.20 -6.23
N ALA A 73 -12.48 -14.03 -6.73
CA ALA A 73 -11.29 -14.73 -6.29
C ALA A 73 -10.04 -13.91 -6.61
N PRO A 74 -8.85 -14.25 -6.05
CA PRO A 74 -7.61 -13.53 -6.34
C PRO A 74 -7.25 -13.43 -7.84
N ASP A 75 -7.68 -14.43 -8.63
CA ASP A 75 -7.50 -14.53 -10.07
C ASP A 75 -8.81 -14.31 -10.85
N LYS A 76 -9.89 -13.86 -10.21
CA LYS A 76 -11.16 -13.54 -10.87
C LYS A 76 -11.79 -12.29 -10.29
N TRP A 77 -11.56 -11.16 -10.96
CA TRP A 77 -12.07 -9.86 -10.53
C TRP A 77 -12.11 -8.85 -11.68
N ARG A 78 -12.90 -7.81 -11.50
CA ARG A 78 -13.00 -6.64 -12.39
C ARG A 78 -12.89 -5.38 -11.57
N ARG A 79 -11.96 -4.50 -11.92
CA ARG A 79 -11.79 -3.18 -11.31
C ARG A 79 -12.00 -2.10 -12.34
N SER A 80 -12.69 -1.04 -11.97
CA SER A 80 -12.77 0.21 -12.71
C SER A 80 -12.32 1.37 -11.83
N ILE A 81 -11.48 2.23 -12.38
CA ILE A 81 -10.95 3.41 -11.71
C ILE A 81 -11.16 4.61 -12.63
N LYS A 82 -11.63 5.72 -12.08
CA LYS A 82 -11.87 6.95 -12.85
C LYS A 82 -11.40 8.17 -12.07
N THR A 83 -10.63 9.03 -12.72
CA THR A 83 -10.26 10.39 -12.32
C THR A 83 -10.60 11.33 -13.50
N PRO A 84 -10.43 12.67 -13.37
CA PRO A 84 -10.62 13.58 -14.50
C PRO A 84 -9.68 13.32 -15.69
N GLU A 85 -8.47 12.83 -15.42
CA GLU A 85 -7.36 12.74 -16.37
C GLU A 85 -6.90 11.31 -16.66
N PHE A 86 -7.34 10.35 -15.86
CA PHE A 86 -6.99 8.95 -15.96
C PHE A 86 -8.20 8.05 -15.73
N SER A 87 -8.27 6.94 -16.45
CA SER A 87 -9.24 5.89 -16.18
C SER A 87 -8.62 4.55 -16.51
N GLN A 88 -9.04 3.51 -15.79
CA GLN A 88 -8.63 2.14 -16.07
C GLN A 88 -9.79 1.19 -15.80
N THR A 89 -10.02 0.24 -16.70
CA THR A 89 -10.78 -0.97 -16.45
C THR A 89 -9.85 -2.16 -16.62
N MET A 90 -9.73 -2.97 -15.56
CA MET A 90 -8.94 -4.19 -15.54
C MET A 90 -9.86 -5.37 -15.21
N ILE A 91 -9.78 -6.43 -16.02
CA ILE A 91 -10.49 -7.70 -15.80
C ILE A 91 -9.45 -8.80 -15.75
N VAL A 92 -9.46 -9.57 -14.67
CA VAL A 92 -8.63 -10.76 -14.47
C VAL A 92 -9.56 -11.96 -14.38
N ASN A 93 -9.23 -13.03 -15.11
CA ASN A 93 -9.94 -14.30 -15.09
C ASN A 93 -8.96 -15.45 -15.38
N GLY A 94 -8.50 -16.11 -14.31
CA GLY A 94 -7.39 -17.05 -14.36
C GLY A 94 -6.09 -16.39 -14.84
N ALA A 95 -5.46 -16.99 -15.86
CA ALA A 95 -4.23 -16.46 -16.46
C ALA A 95 -4.47 -15.30 -17.45
N GLN A 96 -5.74 -14.99 -17.77
CA GLN A 96 -6.08 -13.95 -18.73
C GLN A 96 -6.29 -12.61 -18.04
N THR A 97 -5.77 -11.56 -18.67
CA THR A 97 -5.92 -10.18 -18.20
C THR A 97 -6.29 -9.29 -19.36
N MET A 98 -7.39 -8.56 -19.23
CA MET A 98 -7.73 -7.43 -20.08
C MET A 98 -7.50 -6.16 -19.27
N GLU A 99 -6.85 -5.19 -19.89
CA GLU A 99 -6.62 -3.86 -19.35
C GLU A 99 -6.93 -2.83 -20.45
N GLN A 100 -7.75 -1.86 -20.10
CA GLN A 100 -8.07 -0.70 -20.90
C GLN A 100 -7.85 0.53 -20.03
N HIS A 101 -7.12 1.53 -20.53
CA HIS A 101 -6.87 2.75 -19.78
C HIS A 101 -6.84 3.98 -20.70
N THR A 102 -7.07 5.15 -20.11
CA THR A 102 -6.81 6.45 -20.73
C THR A 102 -5.59 7.06 -20.09
N GLY A 103 -4.74 7.71 -20.89
CA GLY A 103 -3.48 8.27 -20.41
C GLY A 103 -2.30 7.30 -20.54
N ASP A 104 -1.11 7.82 -20.27
CA ASP A 104 0.18 7.14 -20.41
C ASP A 104 0.81 6.73 -19.07
N TYR A 105 0.21 7.19 -17.98
CA TYR A 105 0.75 7.11 -16.63
C TYR A 105 -0.38 6.84 -15.63
N TYR A 106 -0.18 5.84 -14.79
CA TYR A 106 -1.01 5.53 -13.62
C TYR A 106 -0.47 6.31 -12.42
N PRO A 107 -1.18 7.35 -11.94
CA PRO A 107 -0.69 8.20 -10.87
C PRO A 107 -0.37 7.41 -9.60
N HIS A 108 0.75 7.71 -8.98
CA HIS A 108 1.23 7.03 -7.80
C HIS A 108 0.34 7.34 -6.58
N TRP A 109 -0.19 8.56 -6.45
CA TRP A 109 -1.21 8.85 -5.43
C TRP A 109 -2.46 7.95 -5.58
N LEU A 110 -2.90 7.72 -6.82
CA LEU A 110 -4.10 6.91 -7.13
C LEU A 110 -3.83 5.44 -6.84
N LEU A 111 -2.62 4.99 -7.15
CA LEU A 111 -2.14 3.67 -6.80
C LEU A 111 -2.20 3.41 -5.31
N ASN A 112 -1.70 4.34 -4.51
CA ASN A 112 -1.72 4.21 -3.07
C ASN A 112 -3.16 4.13 -2.54
N ALA A 113 -4.09 4.93 -3.10
CA ALA A 113 -5.50 4.83 -2.77
C ALA A 113 -6.10 3.46 -3.13
N VAL A 114 -5.80 2.91 -4.30
CA VAL A 114 -6.28 1.58 -4.74
C VAL A 114 -5.68 0.47 -3.87
N ILE A 115 -4.37 0.47 -3.65
CA ILE A 115 -3.70 -0.49 -2.77
C ILE A 115 -4.30 -0.43 -1.38
N ALA A 116 -4.44 0.75 -0.78
CA ALA A 116 -4.99 0.88 0.56
C ALA A 116 -6.44 0.38 0.64
N THR A 117 -7.24 0.61 -0.39
CA THR A 117 -8.64 0.18 -0.44
C THR A 117 -8.81 -1.34 -0.53
N ILE A 118 -7.98 -1.99 -1.34
CA ILE A 118 -8.17 -3.40 -1.72
C ILE A 118 -7.23 -4.33 -0.96
N ASP A 119 -5.94 -3.99 -0.96
CA ASP A 119 -4.87 -4.86 -0.49
C ASP A 119 -4.30 -4.43 0.88
N LEU A 120 -4.72 -3.25 1.38
CA LEU A 120 -4.27 -2.56 2.60
C LEU A 120 -2.78 -2.18 2.63
N ALA A 121 -1.94 -2.84 1.86
CA ALA A 121 -0.49 -2.64 1.86
C ALA A 121 0.11 -3.07 0.51
N PRO A 122 1.18 -2.40 0.03
CA PRO A 122 1.91 -2.86 -1.14
C PRO A 122 2.43 -4.28 -0.99
N ALA A 123 2.42 -5.04 -2.08
CA ALA A 123 3.08 -6.34 -2.10
C ALA A 123 4.59 -6.17 -1.85
N GLY A 124 5.17 -7.06 -1.03
CA GLY A 124 6.61 -7.07 -0.79
C GLY A 124 7.14 -5.86 -0.01
N LEU A 125 6.32 -5.23 0.85
CA LEU A 125 6.79 -4.13 1.72
C LEU A 125 8.13 -4.49 2.40
N PRO A 126 9.18 -3.66 2.20
CA PRO A 126 10.44 -3.79 2.93
C PRO A 126 10.17 -3.76 4.44
N GLY A 127 10.53 -4.83 5.14
CA GLY A 127 10.16 -5.05 6.55
C GLY A 127 9.23 -6.24 6.80
N LEU A 128 8.48 -6.71 5.79
CA LEU A 128 7.72 -7.96 5.88
C LEU A 128 8.58 -9.22 5.78
N ASN A 129 9.64 -9.14 4.97
CA ASN A 129 10.56 -10.26 4.69
C ASN A 129 11.86 -10.22 5.50
N LEU A 130 12.04 -9.22 6.37
CA LEU A 130 13.20 -9.21 7.26
C LEU A 130 12.99 -10.30 8.32
N PRO A 131 14.02 -11.07 8.68
CA PRO A 131 13.95 -11.99 9.82
C PRO A 131 13.80 -11.14 11.10
N TYR A 132 12.56 -10.77 11.42
CA TYR A 132 12.13 -10.13 12.67
C TYR A 132 12.24 -11.14 13.83
N ARG A 133 13.45 -11.69 14.03
CA ARG A 133 13.77 -12.69 15.05
C ARG A 133 14.10 -12.07 16.42
N SER A 134 14.23 -10.75 16.54
CA SER A 134 14.64 -10.11 17.81
C SER A 134 13.56 -9.28 18.52
N MET A 135 12.35 -9.17 17.97
CA MET A 135 11.27 -8.38 18.58
C MET A 135 10.30 -9.17 19.46
N SER A 136 10.58 -10.44 19.76
CA SER A 136 9.78 -11.26 20.68
C SER A 136 9.60 -10.59 22.06
N GLY A 137 10.61 -9.85 22.52
CA GLY A 137 10.56 -9.13 23.80
C GLY A 137 9.54 -7.98 23.84
N MET A 138 9.24 -7.34 22.70
CA MET A 138 8.30 -6.21 22.66
C MET A 138 6.84 -6.66 22.72
N LEU A 139 6.51 -7.82 22.13
CA LEU A 139 5.19 -8.43 22.28
C LEU A 139 4.94 -8.92 23.72
N GLN A 140 5.97 -9.47 24.38
CA GLN A 140 5.92 -9.80 25.81
C GLN A 140 5.67 -8.56 26.69
N GLN A 141 6.17 -7.40 26.29
CA GLN A 141 5.95 -6.14 27.01
C GLN A 141 4.51 -5.63 26.89
N LEU A 142 3.83 -5.91 25.76
CA LEU A 142 2.41 -5.61 25.56
C LEU A 142 1.47 -6.58 26.27
N ALA A 143 1.84 -7.86 26.31
CA ALA A 143 1.10 -8.88 27.07
C ALA A 143 1.27 -8.70 28.59
N GLY A 144 2.24 -7.88 29.02
CA GLY A 144 2.66 -7.74 30.40
C GLY A 144 3.24 -9.06 30.93
N SER A 145 4.17 -8.97 31.86
CA SER A 145 4.63 -10.10 32.68
C SER A 145 3.54 -10.69 33.61
N SER A 146 2.26 -10.38 33.36
CA SER A 146 1.12 -10.63 34.24
C SER A 146 -0.19 -10.97 33.52
N GLY A 147 -0.15 -11.48 32.27
CA GLY A 147 -1.37 -11.93 31.58
C GLY A 147 -2.36 -10.80 31.29
N ALA A 148 -1.85 -9.61 30.99
CA ALA A 148 -2.68 -8.45 30.69
C ALA A 148 -3.36 -8.63 29.33
N VAL A 149 -4.68 -8.79 29.36
CA VAL A 149 -5.55 -8.79 28.19
C VAL A 149 -5.39 -7.45 27.47
N LEU A 150 -5.02 -7.48 26.18
CA LEU A 150 -4.98 -6.28 25.34
C LEU A 150 -6.33 -5.56 25.43
N SER A 151 -6.32 -4.34 25.96
CA SER A 151 -7.49 -3.47 26.02
C SER A 151 -7.99 -3.19 24.59
N PRO A 152 -9.31 -3.04 24.37
CA PRO A 152 -9.86 -2.60 23.08
C PRO A 152 -9.28 -1.28 22.55
N ASN A 153 -8.65 -0.47 23.43
CA ASN A 153 -8.00 0.79 23.07
C ASN A 153 -6.46 0.68 22.99
N SER A 154 -5.91 -0.54 23.08
CA SER A 154 -4.46 -0.73 22.93
C SER A 154 -4.05 -0.45 21.49
N GLU A 155 -2.95 0.26 21.35
CA GLU A 155 -2.28 0.51 20.07
C GLU A 155 -0.85 0.02 20.15
N PHE A 156 -0.39 -0.60 19.08
CA PHE A 156 0.94 -1.14 18.96
C PHE A 156 1.53 -0.72 17.63
N CYS A 157 2.73 -0.13 17.64
CA CYS A 157 3.45 0.20 16.42
C CYS A 157 4.82 -0.48 16.42
N SER A 158 5.15 -1.10 15.30
CA SER A 158 6.52 -1.47 14.97
C SER A 158 7.08 -0.42 14.01
N ARG A 159 8.36 -0.08 14.18
CA ARG A 159 9.08 0.82 13.28
C ARG A 159 10.43 0.19 12.95
N SER A 160 10.75 0.13 11.67
CA SER A 160 12.09 -0.19 11.16
C SER A 160 12.69 1.02 10.49
N GLN A 161 14.02 1.06 10.50
CA GLN A 161 14.82 2.08 9.83
C GLN A 161 15.67 1.39 8.76
N GLU A 162 15.67 1.95 7.55
CA GLU A 162 16.48 1.50 6.43
C GLU A 162 17.40 2.64 6.00
N GLN A 163 18.65 2.31 5.63
CA GLN A 163 19.56 3.26 5.00
C GLN A 163 19.31 3.29 3.50
N VAL A 164 19.11 4.48 2.95
CA VAL A 164 19.03 4.75 1.50
C VAL A 164 20.15 5.69 1.08
N GLY A 165 20.31 5.88 -0.22
CA GLY A 165 21.42 6.64 -0.78
C GLY A 165 22.55 5.76 -1.27
N ILE A 166 23.35 6.33 -2.16
CA ILE A 166 24.59 5.74 -2.66
C ILE A 166 25.79 6.48 -2.04
N PRO A 167 26.88 5.77 -1.66
CA PRO A 167 28.04 6.44 -1.10
C PRO A 167 28.53 7.60 -1.99
N PRO A 168 28.96 8.74 -1.40
CA PRO A 168 29.13 8.97 0.04
C PRO A 168 27.88 9.51 0.76
N VAL A 169 26.74 9.61 0.07
CA VAL A 169 25.53 10.27 0.61
C VAL A 169 24.52 9.21 1.03
N HIS A 170 24.21 9.19 2.33
CA HIS A 170 23.18 8.33 2.88
C HIS A 170 22.13 9.12 3.64
N ASN A 171 20.97 8.51 3.79
CA ASN A 171 19.91 8.98 4.65
C ASN A 171 19.17 7.79 5.24
N SER A 172 18.46 8.02 6.34
CA SER A 172 17.62 7.01 6.96
C SER A 172 16.18 7.27 6.58
N ILE A 173 15.47 6.24 6.18
CA ILE A 173 14.01 6.24 5.97
C ILE A 173 13.38 5.21 6.92
N PHE A 174 12.07 5.31 7.12
CA PHE A 174 11.38 4.44 8.06
C PHE A 174 10.19 3.75 7.42
N THR A 175 9.99 2.50 7.83
CA THR A 175 8.73 1.80 7.67
C THR A 175 8.11 1.67 9.05
N SER A 176 6.81 1.94 9.18
CA SER A 176 6.07 1.71 10.41
C SER A 176 4.76 1.01 10.13
N ILE A 177 4.39 0.10 11.02
CA ILE A 177 3.14 -0.64 10.94
C ILE A 177 2.51 -0.58 12.31
N CYS A 178 1.30 -0.04 12.37
CA CYS A 178 0.55 0.09 13.60
C CYS A 178 -0.70 -0.80 13.58
N PHE A 179 -1.06 -1.29 14.75
CA PHE A 179 -2.21 -2.12 15.02
C PHE A 179 -3.03 -1.52 16.15
N ARG A 180 -4.31 -1.84 16.20
CA ARG A 180 -5.18 -1.43 17.29
C ARG A 180 -6.25 -2.45 17.65
N GLY A 181 -6.67 -2.40 18.90
CA GLY A 181 -7.82 -3.13 19.42
C GLY A 181 -7.58 -4.61 19.69
N ASN A 182 -8.66 -5.32 19.98
CA ASN A 182 -8.65 -6.75 20.28
C ASN A 182 -9.89 -7.42 19.61
N PRO A 183 -9.74 -8.20 18.53
CA PRO A 183 -8.47 -8.60 17.92
C PRO A 183 -7.73 -7.42 17.29
N LEU A 184 -6.40 -7.54 17.17
CA LEU A 184 -5.56 -6.51 16.54
C LEU A 184 -5.92 -6.37 15.06
N LEU A 185 -6.41 -5.18 14.69
CA LEU A 185 -6.65 -4.76 13.32
C LEU A 185 -5.51 -3.86 12.84
N LEU A 186 -5.27 -3.85 11.54
CA LEU A 186 -4.29 -2.96 10.94
C LEU A 186 -4.76 -1.51 11.11
N LYS A 187 -4.00 -0.69 11.84
CA LYS A 187 -4.31 0.74 12.06
C LYS A 187 -3.69 1.59 10.97
N SER A 188 -2.40 1.38 10.70
CA SER A 188 -1.69 2.15 9.69
C SER A 188 -0.47 1.42 9.16
N VAL A 189 -0.07 1.82 7.95
CA VAL A 189 1.15 1.36 7.29
C VAL A 189 1.83 2.57 6.68
N THR A 190 3.09 2.77 7.02
CA THR A 190 3.96 3.80 6.46
C THR A 190 5.20 3.12 5.89
N SER A 191 5.56 3.44 4.66
CA SER A 191 6.80 3.02 3.99
C SER A 191 7.16 4.07 2.93
N PRO A 192 8.35 4.03 2.30
CA PRO A 192 8.71 4.97 1.25
C PRO A 192 7.71 4.93 0.09
N GLY A 193 7.07 6.08 -0.16
CA GLY A 193 6.03 6.21 -1.18
C GLY A 193 4.70 5.56 -0.82
N TYR A 194 4.43 5.21 0.44
CA TYR A 194 3.11 4.71 0.82
C TYR A 194 2.81 5.00 2.28
N HIS A 195 1.72 5.71 2.55
CA HIS A 195 1.24 5.93 3.91
C HIS A 195 -0.28 5.91 3.94
N ALA A 196 -0.84 4.94 4.65
CA ALA A 196 -2.28 4.82 4.84
C ALA A 196 -2.68 4.53 6.29
N ASP A 197 -3.76 5.19 6.74
CA ASP A 197 -4.48 4.88 7.98
C ASP A 197 -5.83 4.21 7.65
N PHE A 198 -6.24 3.24 8.46
CA PHE A 198 -7.46 2.46 8.28
C PHE A 198 -8.43 2.70 9.43
N ASP A 199 -9.63 3.18 9.12
CA ASP A 199 -10.66 3.63 10.05
C ASP A 199 -12.07 3.12 9.74
N ASP A 200 -12.96 3.29 10.72
CA ASP A 200 -14.38 2.88 10.66
C ASP A 200 -14.54 1.40 10.25
N PHE A 201 -13.86 0.51 10.95
CA PHE A 201 -13.94 -0.93 10.70
C PHE A 201 -15.35 -1.46 10.91
N LYS A 202 -15.88 -2.17 9.90
CA LYS A 202 -17.19 -2.84 9.95
C LYS A 202 -17.08 -4.31 9.59
N LYS A 203 -17.91 -5.12 10.25
CA LYS A 203 -18.04 -6.55 9.94
C LYS A 203 -18.53 -6.73 8.49
N PHE A 204 -17.86 -7.60 7.74
CA PHE A 204 -18.29 -8.04 6.42
C PHE A 204 -17.87 -9.49 6.22
N LYS A 205 -18.82 -10.43 6.19
CA LYS A 205 -18.57 -11.86 5.90
C LYS A 205 -17.39 -12.47 6.66
N GLY A 206 -17.33 -12.23 7.97
CA GLY A 206 -16.25 -12.75 8.84
C GLY A 206 -14.97 -11.91 8.87
N LYS A 207 -14.90 -10.83 8.08
CA LYS A 207 -13.82 -9.84 8.06
C LYS A 207 -14.22 -8.58 8.83
N GLN A 208 -13.21 -7.76 9.15
CA GLN A 208 -13.32 -6.39 9.65
C GLN A 208 -12.80 -5.45 8.56
N ALA A 209 -13.67 -4.94 7.72
CA ALA A 209 -13.28 -4.09 6.59
C ALA A 209 -13.26 -2.62 7.03
N ALA A 210 -12.14 -1.93 6.81
CA ALA A 210 -12.08 -0.48 6.98
C ALA A 210 -13.07 0.18 6.00
N ARG A 211 -13.79 1.22 6.45
CA ARG A 211 -14.74 1.97 5.60
C ARG A 211 -14.27 3.37 5.29
N ARG A 212 -13.30 3.86 6.05
CA ARG A 212 -12.63 5.13 5.84
C ARG A 212 -11.13 4.88 5.86
N ILE A 213 -10.42 5.38 4.87
CA ILE A 213 -8.99 5.21 4.75
C ILE A 213 -8.39 6.58 4.46
N LYS A 214 -7.33 6.96 5.17
CA LYS A 214 -6.60 8.19 4.86
C LYS A 214 -5.31 7.82 4.17
N VAL A 215 -5.02 8.41 3.01
CA VAL A 215 -3.74 8.24 2.32
C VAL A 215 -2.98 9.56 2.39
N TYR A 216 -1.77 9.53 2.95
CA TYR A 216 -0.93 10.72 3.11
C TYR A 216 0.08 10.76 1.97
N LEU A 217 0.01 11.79 1.13
CA LEU A 217 0.96 11.97 0.02
C LEU A 217 2.18 12.77 0.48
N GLU A 218 1.94 13.86 1.19
CA GLU A 218 2.94 14.74 1.77
C GLU A 218 2.35 15.52 2.97
N PRO A 219 3.17 16.22 3.77
CA PRO A 219 2.64 17.07 4.84
C PRO A 219 1.61 18.09 4.31
N GLY A 220 0.39 18.03 4.82
CA GLY A 220 -0.73 18.89 4.40
C GLY A 220 -1.58 18.34 3.25
N THR A 221 -1.19 17.23 2.61
CA THR A 221 -1.99 16.62 1.53
C THR A 221 -2.43 15.22 1.92
N VAL A 222 -3.70 15.12 2.31
CA VAL A 222 -4.33 13.88 2.79
C VAL A 222 -5.57 13.58 1.96
N LEU A 223 -5.60 12.38 1.39
CA LEU A 223 -6.74 11.85 0.67
C LEU A 223 -7.65 11.07 1.64
N ASP A 224 -8.94 11.32 1.59
CA ASP A 224 -9.98 10.55 2.28
C ASP A 224 -10.61 9.58 1.27
N VAL A 225 -10.38 8.29 1.47
CA VAL A 225 -11.05 7.23 0.72
C VAL A 225 -12.22 6.71 1.55
N LYS A 226 -13.43 6.87 1.01
CA LYS A 226 -14.67 6.43 1.66
C LYS A 226 -15.29 5.28 0.88
N ILE A 227 -15.37 4.11 1.51
CA ILE A 227 -16.05 2.93 0.95
C ILE A 227 -17.55 3.06 1.23
N GLY A 228 -18.30 3.57 0.25
CA GLY A 228 -19.75 3.76 0.33
C GLY A 228 -20.53 2.46 0.15
N THR A 229 -20.07 1.59 -0.75
CA THR A 229 -20.68 0.27 -0.99
C THR A 229 -19.66 -0.81 -0.68
N LEU A 230 -20.07 -1.80 0.12
CA LEU A 230 -19.41 -3.10 0.22
C LEU A 230 -20.50 -4.11 0.57
N GLU A 231 -20.87 -4.90 -0.42
CA GLU A 231 -21.93 -5.89 -0.33
C GLU A 231 -21.47 -7.23 -0.90
N GLU A 232 -22.16 -8.29 -0.53
CA GLU A 232 -21.89 -9.61 -1.07
C GLU A 232 -22.32 -9.67 -2.53
N LEU A 233 -21.42 -10.12 -3.40
CA LEU A 233 -21.73 -10.36 -4.80
C LEU A 233 -22.37 -11.74 -4.95
N GLN A 234 -23.68 -11.81 -4.75
CA GLN A 234 -24.42 -13.06 -4.83
C GLN A 234 -24.58 -13.50 -6.29
N LYS A 235 -24.17 -14.74 -6.59
CA LYS A 235 -24.25 -15.34 -7.95
C LYS A 235 -23.71 -14.39 -9.03
N PRO A 236 -22.39 -14.10 -9.00
CA PRO A 236 -21.78 -13.19 -9.97
C PRO A 236 -22.10 -13.61 -11.41
N ASP A 237 -22.57 -12.68 -12.23
CA ASP A 237 -22.69 -12.89 -13.67
C ASP A 237 -21.28 -13.04 -14.27
N ASP A 238 -20.99 -14.23 -14.80
CA ASP A 238 -19.69 -14.57 -15.40
C ASP A 238 -19.34 -13.66 -16.58
N SER A 239 -20.33 -13.06 -17.26
CA SER A 239 -20.11 -12.13 -18.37
C SER A 239 -19.34 -10.87 -17.92
N MET A 240 -19.47 -10.47 -16.65
CA MET A 240 -18.74 -9.33 -16.09
C MET A 240 -17.22 -9.56 -15.98
N PHE A 241 -16.79 -10.82 -16.02
CA PHE A 241 -15.39 -11.25 -15.93
C PHE A 241 -14.86 -11.83 -17.24
N ALA A 242 -15.61 -11.64 -18.34
CA ALA A 242 -15.18 -12.08 -19.65
C ALA A 242 -13.94 -11.28 -20.11
N VAL A 243 -12.93 -12.01 -20.59
CA VAL A 243 -11.74 -11.43 -21.22
C VAL A 243 -11.81 -11.78 -22.72
N PRO A 244 -12.55 -11.00 -23.54
CA PRO A 244 -12.72 -11.30 -24.96
C PRO A 244 -11.39 -11.26 -25.71
N GLN A 245 -10.48 -10.37 -25.30
CA GLN A 245 -9.12 -10.29 -25.79
C GLN A 245 -8.19 -9.90 -24.65
N ALA A 246 -7.20 -10.74 -24.36
CA ALA A 246 -6.18 -10.41 -23.36
C ALA A 246 -5.31 -9.26 -23.86
N THR A 247 -5.08 -8.26 -23.01
CA THR A 247 -4.16 -7.16 -23.33
C THR A 247 -2.73 -7.72 -23.31
N PRO A 248 -1.92 -7.53 -24.37
CA PRO A 248 -0.53 -8.00 -24.37
C PRO A 248 0.30 -7.23 -23.34
N ALA A 249 1.34 -7.84 -22.78
CA ALA A 249 2.16 -7.24 -21.70
C ALA A 249 2.68 -5.83 -22.04
N ARG A 250 3.04 -5.58 -23.31
CA ARG A 250 3.49 -4.26 -23.81
C ARG A 250 2.45 -3.14 -23.80
N ALA A 251 1.16 -3.51 -23.71
CA ALA A 251 0.06 -2.56 -23.67
C ALA A 251 -0.55 -2.45 -22.27
N ARG A 252 0.00 -3.18 -21.28
CA ARG A 252 -0.40 -3.08 -19.87
C ARG A 252 0.44 -2.01 -19.18
N ILE A 253 -0.12 -1.38 -18.15
CA ILE A 253 0.68 -0.53 -17.28
C ILE A 253 1.50 -1.43 -16.36
N GLN A 254 2.81 -1.47 -16.61
CA GLN A 254 3.76 -2.16 -15.76
C GLN A 254 4.45 -1.18 -14.83
N ARG A 255 4.82 -1.66 -13.63
CA ARG A 255 5.47 -0.87 -12.59
C ARG A 255 6.63 -1.65 -12.01
N ILE A 256 7.73 -0.97 -11.74
CA ILE A 256 8.87 -1.50 -11.02
C ILE A 256 9.33 -0.56 -9.93
N ARG A 257 9.95 -1.12 -8.91
CA ARG A 257 10.75 -0.37 -7.95
C ARG A 257 12.22 -0.58 -8.27
N ALA A 258 12.93 0.48 -8.62
CA ALA A 258 14.34 0.44 -8.94
C ALA A 258 15.18 0.91 -7.75
N PRO A 259 16.27 0.21 -7.39
CA PRO A 259 17.29 0.74 -6.48
C PRO A 259 17.87 2.06 -7.00
N GLU A 260 18.27 2.95 -6.10
CA GLU A 260 18.80 4.29 -6.45
C GLU A 260 19.97 4.23 -7.44
N GLU A 261 20.87 3.25 -7.29
CA GLU A 261 22.02 3.06 -8.18
C GLU A 261 21.59 2.78 -9.63
N ALA A 262 20.61 1.89 -9.83
CA ALA A 262 20.05 1.59 -11.15
C ALA A 262 19.31 2.80 -11.72
N ALA A 263 18.54 3.51 -10.90
CA ALA A 263 17.87 4.75 -11.31
C ALA A 263 18.88 5.80 -11.80
N ARG A 264 19.95 6.04 -11.05
CA ARG A 264 21.00 7.02 -11.40
C ARG A 264 21.77 6.63 -12.65
N ALA A 265 22.04 5.35 -12.87
CA ALA A 265 22.67 4.87 -14.11
C ALA A 265 21.82 5.13 -15.36
N GLY A 266 20.49 5.19 -15.19
CA GLY A 266 19.53 5.52 -16.25
C GLY A 266 19.34 7.02 -16.49
N LEU A 267 19.91 7.91 -15.68
CA LEU A 267 19.60 9.34 -15.71
C LEU A 267 20.21 10.05 -16.93
N LEU A 268 19.38 10.84 -17.64
CA LEU A 268 19.76 11.55 -18.86
C LEU A 268 20.13 13.01 -18.53
N LYS A 269 21.43 13.30 -18.47
CA LYS A 269 22.01 14.66 -18.26
C LYS A 269 21.20 15.49 -17.25
N PRO A 270 21.15 15.08 -15.97
CA PRO A 270 20.32 15.77 -14.98
C PRO A 270 20.83 17.19 -14.75
N PRO A 271 19.96 18.20 -14.69
CA PRO A 271 20.37 19.51 -14.20
C PRO A 271 20.84 19.40 -12.75
N GLU A 272 21.85 20.20 -12.40
CA GLU A 272 22.27 20.36 -11.01
C GLU A 272 21.15 20.98 -10.19
N ILE A 273 20.93 20.48 -8.97
CA ILE A 273 19.94 21.06 -8.06
C ILE A 273 20.51 22.34 -7.47
N VAL A 274 19.84 23.47 -7.73
CA VAL A 274 20.18 24.76 -7.13
C VAL A 274 19.51 24.86 -5.75
N TRP A 275 20.31 24.87 -4.69
CA TRP A 275 19.81 24.92 -3.31
C TRP A 275 19.47 26.36 -2.88
N ALA A 276 18.19 26.62 -2.59
CA ALA A 276 17.74 27.92 -2.09
C ALA A 276 18.25 28.19 -0.66
N PRO A 277 18.60 29.44 -0.30
CA PRO A 277 18.95 29.82 1.08
C PRO A 277 17.83 29.53 2.07
N VAL A 278 18.19 29.04 3.26
CA VAL A 278 17.23 28.65 4.31
C VAL A 278 17.21 29.67 5.44
N ARG A 279 16.03 29.88 6.04
CA ARG A 279 15.87 30.77 7.20
C ARG A 279 16.35 30.13 8.50
N ASP A 280 16.10 28.83 8.66
CA ASP A 280 16.41 28.07 9.86
C ASP A 280 16.85 26.64 9.52
N GLY A 281 17.34 25.91 10.52
CA GLY A 281 17.83 24.54 10.41
C GLY A 281 19.27 24.45 9.90
N LYS A 282 19.68 23.22 9.57
CA LYS A 282 21.02 22.93 9.05
C LYS A 282 21.17 23.50 7.63
N THR A 283 22.32 24.12 7.34
CA THR A 283 22.64 24.60 5.99
C THR A 283 23.32 23.53 5.12
N SER A 284 23.55 22.35 5.68
CA SER A 284 24.05 21.19 4.96
C SER A 284 23.55 19.90 5.58
N GLY A 285 23.52 18.82 4.80
CA GLY A 285 23.04 17.52 5.26
C GLY A 285 22.59 16.66 4.08
N SER A 286 21.76 15.66 4.35
CA SER A 286 21.11 14.87 3.31
C SER A 286 19.59 14.99 3.35
N LEU A 287 18.98 14.75 2.19
CA LEU A 287 17.54 14.59 2.05
C LEU A 287 17.24 13.44 1.09
N SER A 288 16.10 12.80 1.27
CA SER A 288 15.57 11.80 0.34
C SER A 288 14.20 12.21 -0.16
N ILE A 289 13.93 11.85 -1.41
CA ILE A 289 12.64 12.02 -2.05
C ILE A 289 12.24 10.70 -2.71
N PHE A 290 10.95 10.42 -2.70
CA PHE A 290 10.38 9.40 -3.56
C PHE A 290 10.12 10.00 -4.95
N VAL A 291 10.39 9.24 -6.00
CA VAL A 291 10.24 9.67 -7.39
C VAL A 291 9.45 8.62 -8.16
N SER A 292 8.41 9.05 -8.87
CA SER A 292 7.67 8.23 -9.83
C SER A 292 7.89 8.74 -11.24
N VAL A 293 8.22 7.82 -12.15
CA VAL A 293 8.62 8.08 -13.52
C VAL A 293 7.70 7.28 -14.47
N ASP A 294 7.24 7.91 -15.55
CA ASP A 294 6.46 7.24 -16.59
C ASP A 294 7.32 6.31 -17.47
N LYS A 295 6.66 5.57 -18.37
CA LYS A 295 7.32 4.59 -19.25
C LYS A 295 8.26 5.24 -20.26
N GLU A 296 8.11 6.54 -20.54
CA GLU A 296 8.99 7.34 -21.38
C GLU A 296 10.20 7.90 -20.61
N GLY A 297 10.27 7.68 -19.29
CA GLY A 297 11.36 8.16 -18.45
C GLY A 297 11.19 9.59 -17.94
N LYS A 298 10.01 10.19 -18.06
CA LYS A 298 9.71 11.51 -17.49
C LYS A 298 9.25 11.38 -16.04
N VAL A 299 9.81 12.21 -15.16
CA VAL A 299 9.35 12.31 -13.78
C VAL A 299 7.95 12.92 -13.75
N ARG A 300 7.02 12.24 -13.08
CA ARG A 300 5.61 12.62 -12.99
C ARG A 300 5.21 13.03 -11.58
N GLU A 301 5.80 12.43 -10.56
CA GLU A 301 5.53 12.76 -9.17
C GLU A 301 6.82 12.71 -8.34
N THR A 302 6.91 13.62 -7.36
CA THR A 302 7.95 13.59 -6.33
C THR A 302 7.31 13.84 -4.98
N TRP A 303 7.68 13.04 -3.98
CA TRP A 303 7.14 13.14 -2.62
C TRP A 303 8.29 13.26 -1.61
N PRO A 304 8.18 14.14 -0.61
CA PRO A 304 9.21 14.28 0.40
C PRO A 304 9.29 13.03 1.27
N LEU A 305 10.52 12.60 1.59
CA LEU A 305 10.79 11.64 2.65
C LEU A 305 11.53 12.35 3.78
N ASN A 306 12.57 11.74 4.35
CA ASN A 306 13.34 12.34 5.43
C ASN A 306 14.35 13.37 4.93
N SER A 307 14.62 14.38 5.74
CA SER A 307 15.64 15.38 5.49
C SER A 307 16.23 15.92 6.79
N ASP A 308 17.53 16.21 6.76
CA ASP A 308 18.24 16.96 7.80
C ASP A 308 17.74 18.40 7.96
N ASN A 309 17.12 18.96 6.92
CA ASN A 309 16.40 20.23 6.93
C ASN A 309 15.19 20.15 5.97
N PRO A 310 13.94 20.41 6.40
CA PRO A 310 12.79 20.33 5.49
C PRO A 310 12.77 21.41 4.40
N PHE A 311 13.38 22.58 4.61
CA PHE A 311 13.25 23.72 3.68
C PHE A 311 13.80 23.46 2.25
N PRO A 312 14.92 22.75 2.04
CA PRO A 312 15.39 22.42 0.70
C PRO A 312 14.54 21.39 -0.06
N GLN A 313 13.58 20.71 0.57
CA GLN A 313 12.81 19.63 -0.06
C GLN A 313 11.93 20.11 -1.22
N ASP A 314 11.25 21.24 -1.07
CA ASP A 314 10.37 21.74 -2.14
C ASP A 314 11.16 22.15 -3.38
N GLN A 315 12.34 22.74 -3.19
CA GLN A 315 13.22 23.10 -4.29
C GLN A 315 13.79 21.86 -4.98
N SER A 316 14.27 20.86 -4.23
CA SER A 316 14.80 19.63 -4.83
C SER A 316 13.74 18.88 -5.62
N ARG A 317 12.50 18.81 -5.11
CA ARG A 317 11.36 18.22 -5.82
C ARG A 317 11.09 18.94 -7.14
N LYS A 318 11.02 20.28 -7.13
CA LYS A 318 10.81 21.09 -8.34
C LYS A 318 11.90 20.87 -9.40
N GLU A 319 13.15 20.77 -9.00
CA GLU A 319 14.26 20.48 -9.92
C GLU A 319 14.20 19.03 -10.44
N VAL A 320 13.94 18.05 -9.56
CA VAL A 320 13.86 16.63 -9.92
C VAL A 320 12.67 16.35 -10.84
N MET A 321 11.57 17.08 -10.72
CA MET A 321 10.45 17.02 -11.68
C MET A 321 10.87 17.33 -13.13
N GLN A 322 11.98 18.03 -13.34
CA GLN A 322 12.51 18.34 -14.67
C GLN A 322 13.43 17.23 -15.22
N TRP A 323 13.82 16.26 -14.39
CA TRP A 323 14.73 15.20 -14.78
C TRP A 323 14.11 14.26 -15.81
N ARG A 324 14.98 13.56 -16.54
CA ARG A 324 14.63 12.52 -17.51
C ARG A 324 15.51 11.31 -17.30
N PHE A 325 14.92 10.15 -17.39
CA PHE A 325 15.57 8.85 -17.31
C PHE A 325 15.46 8.15 -18.66
N LYS A 326 16.34 7.19 -18.91
CA LYS A 326 16.10 6.16 -19.91
C LYS A 326 14.85 5.37 -19.50
N PRO A 327 13.97 4.99 -20.44
CA PRO A 327 12.88 4.06 -20.16
C PRO A 327 13.39 2.83 -19.40
N PHE A 328 12.72 2.49 -18.31
CA PHE A 328 12.99 1.26 -17.57
C PHE A 328 12.16 0.13 -18.17
N GLU A 329 12.76 -1.06 -18.30
CA GLU A 329 12.11 -2.19 -18.95
C GLU A 329 11.99 -3.40 -18.01
N VAL A 330 10.87 -4.11 -18.11
CA VAL A 330 10.63 -5.45 -17.54
C VAL A 330 10.41 -6.39 -18.70
N ASP A 331 11.25 -7.41 -18.84
CA ASP A 331 11.17 -8.38 -19.92
C ASP A 331 11.07 -7.72 -21.33
N GLY A 332 11.83 -6.62 -21.52
CA GLY A 332 11.85 -5.83 -22.75
C GLY A 332 10.62 -4.94 -22.98
N VAL A 333 9.77 -4.75 -21.97
CA VAL A 333 8.61 -3.85 -22.00
C VAL A 333 8.84 -2.65 -21.10
N ALA A 334 8.69 -1.45 -21.66
CA ALA A 334 8.78 -0.22 -20.89
C ALA A 334 7.74 -0.18 -19.73
N ALA A 335 8.22 0.16 -18.55
CA ALA A 335 7.47 0.18 -17.30
C ALA A 335 7.63 1.53 -16.59
N GLN A 336 6.63 1.91 -15.81
CA GLN A 336 6.78 2.99 -14.84
C GLN A 336 7.79 2.59 -13.77
N MET A 337 8.64 3.52 -13.37
CA MET A 337 9.64 3.30 -12.33
C MET A 337 9.29 4.11 -11.08
N GLU A 338 9.39 3.47 -9.93
CA GLU A 338 9.43 4.09 -8.62
C GLU A 338 10.84 3.96 -8.04
N THR A 339 11.37 5.02 -7.44
CA THR A 339 12.67 4.97 -6.77
C THR A 339 12.74 5.98 -5.63
N VAL A 340 13.71 5.80 -4.75
CA VAL A 340 14.09 6.79 -3.74
C VAL A 340 15.42 7.39 -4.18
N LEU A 341 15.49 8.72 -4.27
CA LEU A 341 16.72 9.44 -4.57
C LEU A 341 17.18 10.20 -3.33
N THR A 342 18.47 10.09 -3.01
CA THR A 342 19.09 10.74 -1.85
C THR A 342 20.12 11.75 -2.30
N PHE A 343 20.07 12.95 -1.73
CA PHE A 343 20.91 14.09 -2.13
C PHE A 343 21.63 14.66 -0.92
N ALA A 344 22.90 15.00 -1.10
CA ALA A 344 23.55 15.94 -0.22
C ALA A 344 23.11 17.35 -0.63
N PHE A 345 22.75 18.18 0.35
CA PHE A 345 22.51 19.58 0.11
C PHE A 345 23.54 20.43 0.85
N GLN A 346 23.89 21.55 0.23
CA GLN A 346 24.67 22.62 0.83
C GLN A 346 24.04 23.94 0.39
N THR A 347 23.62 24.74 1.35
CA THR A 347 22.96 26.02 1.14
C THR A 347 23.54 27.08 2.07
N LYS A 348 23.02 28.31 2.00
CA LYS A 348 23.39 29.44 2.85
C LYS A 348 22.21 29.82 3.74
N ARG A 349 22.50 30.51 4.84
CA ARG A 349 21.47 31.16 5.65
C ARG A 349 21.04 32.46 4.95
N GLN A 350 19.73 32.76 4.98
CA GLN A 350 19.18 34.03 4.48
C GLN A 350 19.73 35.25 5.24
#